data_AF-A0A519VII4-F1
#
_entry.id   AF-A0A519VII4-F1
#
_cell.length_a   1.000
_cell.length_b   1.000
_cell.length_c   1.000
_cell.angle_alpha   90.00
_cell.angle_beta   90.00
_cell.angle_gamma   90.00
#
_symmetry.space_group_name_H-M   'P 1'
#
loop_
_entity.id
_entity.type
_entity.pdbx_description
1 polymer ?
#
loop_
_entity_poly.entity_id
_entity_poly.type
_entity_poly.pdbx_seq_one_letter_code
_entity_poly.pdbx_strand_id
1 'polypeptide(L)'
;MISYRLRVVSAVLLLVGTINLLKAQVNEVTGKTDASLLVQSINWNEFNKKLPNNKLANTVKATLLNANKFGLTAWYKDLKKYQQDSTGYLDLKSKSKVNEYRYRFPAAMSFGIAIAIKTGIYDQSVTGVSLQEAKEKAMLMLRSIAYDHKINNTRKVWGGDWQAAHWAYYTGYGAWLLWDDFSPKDKSLILKMIVAEADRFLPTVPLYYKDSTGKVIFKGDSKIEEDAWNAELLYLAAVMLPNHPNFNKWMHKAVEYLIAATSLPSDLNNPRIIHGQPVSSWVNGYNMEEPGFVINHGIIHPMYNALASMINAPIVFSLARKSIPEAARFNLDKIYYSVTSHSFSSPPYISPGGTMYQKGKADVYYPEGSDWGMGVYDTYANLDIAAFTYGWDDDSLNKKGKYWAKLHIDKVLAQQQRFADGHTYIGDLENSYPGREEAIASRMGSAWMTIWLQQQVPVVFENKPLYGDRK
;
A
#
# COMPACT_ATOMS: atom_id res chain seq x y z
N MET A 1 -50.61 -74.15 -11.10
CA MET A 1 -50.83 -73.26 -12.27
C MET A 1 -49.49 -72.58 -12.57
N ILE A 2 -48.58 -73.19 -13.36
CA ILE A 2 -48.42 -73.08 -14.85
C ILE A 2 -48.32 -71.60 -15.27
N SER A 3 -47.28 -71.03 -15.90
CA SER A 3 -46.17 -71.48 -16.79
C SER A 3 -45.08 -70.36 -16.89
N TYR A 4 -43.75 -70.61 -16.79
CA TYR A 4 -42.74 -70.89 -17.85
C TYR A 4 -42.47 -69.70 -18.84
N ARG A 5 -41.25 -69.21 -19.19
CA ARG A 5 -39.98 -69.85 -19.65
C ARG A 5 -38.78 -68.87 -19.85
N LEU A 6 -37.55 -69.42 -19.72
CA LEU A 6 -36.24 -69.21 -20.43
C LEU A 6 -35.47 -67.86 -20.33
N ARG A 7 -34.26 -67.83 -19.74
CA ARG A 7 -32.87 -68.09 -20.28
C ARG A 7 -32.35 -67.04 -21.29
N VAL A 8 -31.18 -66.44 -21.02
CA VAL A 8 -29.92 -66.53 -21.81
C VAL A 8 -28.77 -65.82 -21.05
N VAL A 9 -27.62 -66.51 -21.00
CA VAL A 9 -26.27 -66.09 -20.58
C VAL A 9 -25.46 -65.75 -21.84
N SER A 10 -24.58 -64.74 -21.83
CA SER A 10 -23.37 -64.51 -22.65
C SER A 10 -23.08 -62.99 -22.73
N ALA A 11 -21.86 -62.44 -22.82
CA ALA A 11 -20.51 -62.96 -22.97
C ALA A 11 -19.49 -61.91 -22.46
N VAL A 12 -18.40 -62.40 -21.87
CA VAL A 12 -17.13 -61.68 -21.68
C VAL A 12 -16.26 -61.98 -22.91
N LEU A 13 -15.71 -60.96 -23.55
CA LEU A 13 -14.71 -61.12 -24.61
C LEU A 13 -13.64 -60.02 -24.50
N LEU A 14 -12.40 -60.48 -24.33
CA LEU A 14 -11.13 -59.75 -24.39
C LEU A 14 -10.87 -59.18 -25.80
N LEU A 15 -10.14 -58.05 -25.87
CA LEU A 15 -8.98 -57.82 -26.76
C LEU A 15 -8.28 -56.52 -26.28
N VAL A 16 -7.17 -56.59 -25.55
CA VAL A 16 -5.76 -56.49 -26.02
C VAL A 16 -5.49 -55.24 -26.90
N GLY A 17 -4.73 -54.31 -26.32
CA GLY A 17 -4.10 -53.18 -26.99
C GLY A 17 -3.02 -52.60 -26.08
N THR A 18 -1.87 -53.26 -26.07
CA THR A 18 -0.58 -52.77 -25.55
C THR A 18 -0.24 -51.43 -26.19
N ILE A 19 0.16 -50.40 -25.41
CA ILE A 19 1.00 -49.27 -25.85
C ILE A 19 1.53 -48.49 -24.62
N ASN A 20 2.85 -48.58 -24.46
CA ASN A 20 3.79 -47.58 -23.92
C ASN A 20 3.85 -47.27 -22.41
N LEU A 21 4.47 -48.19 -21.66
CA LEU A 21 5.64 -47.83 -20.85
C LEU A 21 6.81 -47.52 -21.80
N LEU A 22 7.68 -46.55 -21.43
CA LEU A 22 8.82 -46.00 -22.19
C LEU A 22 8.50 -44.80 -23.09
N LYS A 23 8.35 -43.63 -22.47
CA LYS A 23 9.33 -42.53 -22.57
C LYS A 23 8.81 -41.41 -21.69
N ALA A 24 9.31 -41.37 -20.46
CA ALA A 24 9.47 -40.12 -19.74
C ALA A 24 10.44 -39.28 -20.57
N GLN A 25 9.91 -38.65 -21.61
CA GLN A 25 10.59 -37.58 -22.30
C GLN A 25 10.64 -36.46 -21.28
N VAL A 26 11.82 -36.31 -20.71
CA VAL A 26 12.33 -35.07 -20.15
C VAL A 26 11.96 -33.98 -21.16
N ASN A 27 10.81 -33.35 -20.95
CA ASN A 27 10.56 -32.02 -21.47
C ASN A 27 11.40 -31.11 -20.59
N GLU A 28 12.70 -31.05 -20.90
CA GLU A 28 13.43 -29.80 -20.79
C GLU A 28 12.64 -28.80 -21.63
N VAL A 29 11.67 -28.17 -20.98
CA VAL A 29 11.11 -26.92 -21.45
C VAL A 29 12.30 -25.99 -21.48
N THR A 30 12.86 -25.79 -22.68
CA THR A 30 13.65 -24.62 -23.02
C THR A 30 12.72 -23.42 -22.86
N GLY A 31 12.45 -23.07 -21.61
CA GLY A 31 11.55 -22.00 -21.23
C GLY A 31 12.27 -20.71 -21.55
N LYS A 32 12.09 -20.19 -22.75
CA LYS A 32 12.32 -18.77 -22.99
C LYS A 32 11.51 -18.04 -21.92
N THR A 33 12.21 -17.43 -20.97
CA THR A 33 11.58 -16.61 -19.95
C THR A 33 10.79 -15.54 -20.67
N ASP A 34 9.49 -15.47 -20.42
CA ASP A 34 8.65 -14.43 -21.03
C ASP A 34 9.20 -13.07 -20.60
N ALA A 35 9.80 -12.35 -21.54
CA ALA A 35 10.46 -11.08 -21.27
C ALA A 35 9.49 -10.05 -20.67
N SER A 36 8.18 -10.20 -20.91
CA SER A 36 7.15 -9.33 -20.37
C SER A 36 6.93 -9.48 -18.86
N LEU A 37 7.31 -10.62 -18.28
CA LEU A 37 7.18 -10.93 -16.85
C LEU A 37 8.51 -10.86 -16.10
N LEU A 38 9.57 -10.37 -16.75
CA LEU A 38 10.85 -10.12 -16.10
C LEU A 38 10.71 -8.96 -15.11
N VAL A 39 10.96 -9.27 -13.83
CA VAL A 39 10.96 -8.28 -12.76
C VAL A 39 12.22 -7.43 -12.84
N GLN A 40 12.06 -6.11 -12.74
CA GLN A 40 13.15 -5.18 -12.50
C GLN A 40 13.74 -5.45 -11.11
N SER A 41 14.88 -6.14 -11.05
CA SER A 41 15.58 -6.37 -9.78
C SER A 41 16.02 -5.05 -9.14
N ILE A 42 15.95 -4.98 -7.81
CA ILE A 42 16.50 -3.87 -7.01
C ILE A 42 18.01 -4.10 -6.87
N ASN A 43 18.82 -3.18 -7.37
CA ASN A 43 20.27 -3.24 -7.20
C ASN A 43 20.70 -2.69 -5.84
N TRP A 44 20.62 -3.53 -4.80
CA TRP A 44 20.95 -3.16 -3.43
C TRP A 44 22.36 -2.58 -3.25
N ASN A 45 23.32 -2.98 -4.09
CA ASN A 45 24.71 -2.52 -4.03
C ASN A 45 24.89 -1.02 -4.34
N GLU A 46 23.91 -0.42 -5.03
CA GLU A 46 23.96 1.02 -5.35
C GLU A 46 23.45 1.90 -4.19
N PHE A 47 22.82 1.31 -3.17
CA PHE A 47 22.34 2.01 -1.97
C PHE A 47 23.35 1.86 -0.83
N ASN A 48 24.55 2.43 -1.03
CA ASN A 48 25.72 2.20 -0.19
C ASN A 48 26.05 3.35 0.78
N LYS A 49 25.21 4.39 0.87
CA LYS A 49 25.42 5.47 1.84
C LYS A 49 25.07 4.99 3.24
N LYS A 50 25.71 5.61 4.25
CA LYS A 50 25.45 5.33 5.67
C LYS A 50 23.97 5.47 6.01
N LEU A 51 23.52 4.75 7.04
CA LEU A 51 22.16 4.88 7.54
C LEU A 51 21.91 6.31 8.07
N PRO A 52 20.70 6.86 7.87
CA PRO A 52 20.26 8.07 8.56
C PRO A 52 20.38 7.90 10.08
N ASN A 53 20.98 8.86 10.77
CA ASN A 53 21.32 8.75 12.21
C ASN A 53 20.93 9.98 13.05
N ASN A 54 20.19 10.93 12.46
CA ASN A 54 19.69 12.09 13.19
C ASN A 54 18.55 11.70 14.15
N LYS A 55 18.20 12.57 15.10
CA LYS A 55 17.17 12.29 16.12
C LYS A 55 15.84 11.82 15.52
N LEU A 56 15.35 12.49 14.47
CA LEU A 56 14.09 12.16 13.82
C LEU A 56 14.14 10.73 13.22
N ALA A 57 15.19 10.44 12.46
CA ALA A 57 15.39 9.12 11.87
C ALA A 57 15.50 8.02 12.93
N ASN A 58 16.20 8.29 14.04
CA ASN A 58 16.31 7.32 15.13
C ASN A 58 14.97 7.06 15.82
N THR A 59 14.11 8.08 15.99
CA THR A 59 12.77 7.88 16.54
C THR A 59 11.91 7.04 15.59
N VAL A 60 11.91 7.35 14.28
CA VAL A 60 11.17 6.54 13.28
C VAL A 60 11.67 5.09 13.26
N LYS A 61 12.99 4.88 13.28
CA LYS A 61 13.60 3.55 13.39
C LYS A 61 13.09 2.80 14.63
N ALA A 62 13.12 3.44 15.79
CA ALA A 62 12.65 2.83 17.04
C ALA A 62 11.16 2.46 16.96
N THR A 63 10.32 3.34 16.42
CA THR A 63 8.88 3.09 16.27
C THR A 63 8.58 1.92 15.33
N LEU A 64 9.30 1.82 14.20
CA LEU A 64 9.17 0.70 13.28
C LEU A 64 9.68 -0.62 13.91
N LEU A 65 10.78 -0.59 14.66
CA LEU A 65 11.28 -1.79 15.33
C LEU A 65 10.35 -2.28 16.44
N ASN A 66 9.68 -1.39 17.17
CA ASN A 66 8.64 -1.74 18.13
C ASN A 66 7.43 -2.38 17.43
N ALA A 67 6.99 -1.81 16.30
CA ALA A 67 5.92 -2.38 15.49
C ALA A 67 6.29 -3.78 14.97
N ASN A 68 7.54 -3.98 14.53
CA ASN A 68 8.05 -5.28 14.10
C ASN A 68 8.16 -6.27 15.27
N LYS A 69 8.56 -5.82 16.46
CA LYS A 69 8.57 -6.64 17.69
C LYS A 69 7.18 -7.18 17.96
N PHE A 70 6.19 -6.29 18.07
CA PHE A 70 4.80 -6.69 18.30
C PHE A 70 4.28 -7.59 17.18
N GLY A 71 4.52 -7.16 15.94
CA GLY A 71 4.16 -7.85 14.71
C GLY A 71 4.68 -9.29 14.64
N LEU A 72 5.93 -9.54 15.02
CA LEU A 72 6.56 -10.86 14.92
C LEU A 72 6.29 -11.77 16.13
N THR A 73 5.78 -11.20 17.23
CA THR A 73 5.54 -11.89 18.50
C THR A 73 4.04 -11.97 18.82
N ALA A 74 3.54 -11.13 19.71
CA ALA A 74 2.17 -11.17 20.23
C ALA A 74 1.12 -11.09 19.12
N TRP A 75 1.33 -10.23 18.11
CA TRP A 75 0.41 -10.11 17.00
C TRP A 75 0.33 -11.40 16.15
N TYR A 76 1.47 -11.93 15.72
CA TYR A 76 1.52 -13.10 14.84
C TYR A 76 0.99 -14.35 15.54
N LYS A 77 1.46 -14.58 16.77
CA LYS A 77 1.22 -15.81 17.53
C LYS A 77 -0.08 -15.78 18.29
N ASP A 78 -0.36 -14.71 19.03
CA ASP A 78 -1.42 -14.71 20.04
C ASP A 78 -2.71 -14.07 19.49
N LEU A 79 -2.60 -12.97 18.72
CA LEU A 79 -3.75 -12.29 18.13
C LEU A 79 -4.23 -12.95 16.83
N LYS A 80 -3.36 -13.09 15.83
CA LYS A 80 -3.74 -13.66 14.53
C LYS A 80 -3.68 -15.19 14.52
N LYS A 81 -2.89 -15.78 15.42
CA LYS A 81 -2.71 -17.23 15.55
C LYS A 81 -2.37 -17.86 14.20
N TYR A 82 -1.46 -17.25 13.47
CA TYR A 82 -1.11 -17.72 12.13
C TYR A 82 -0.43 -19.08 12.20
N GLN A 83 -0.93 -19.99 11.38
CA GLN A 83 -0.46 -21.37 11.25
C GLN A 83 -0.47 -21.73 9.77
N GLN A 84 0.53 -22.49 9.35
CA GLN A 84 0.54 -23.10 8.03
C GLN A 84 -0.45 -24.27 8.02
N ASP A 85 -1.17 -24.43 6.91
CA ASP A 85 -1.93 -25.64 6.66
C ASP A 85 -1.09 -26.68 5.89
N SER A 86 -1.73 -27.76 5.45
CA SER A 86 -1.07 -28.84 4.70
C SER A 86 -0.52 -28.40 3.34
N THR A 87 -0.88 -27.22 2.82
CA THR A 87 -0.34 -26.70 1.56
C THR A 87 0.93 -25.87 1.76
N GLY A 88 1.34 -25.64 3.01
CA GLY A 88 2.53 -24.86 3.36
C GLY A 88 2.32 -23.35 3.34
N TYR A 89 1.07 -22.90 3.24
CA TYR A 89 0.67 -21.49 3.28
C TYR A 89 -0.18 -21.23 4.53
N LEU A 90 -0.32 -19.97 4.94
CA LEU A 90 -1.23 -19.61 6.02
C LEU A 90 -2.68 -19.86 5.60
N ASP A 91 -3.48 -20.40 6.52
CA ASP A 91 -4.94 -20.38 6.39
C ASP A 91 -5.46 -18.99 6.78
N LEU A 92 -5.43 -18.05 5.83
CA LEU A 92 -5.94 -16.69 6.02
C LEU A 92 -7.46 -16.65 5.95
N LYS A 93 -8.07 -17.53 5.14
CA LYS A 93 -9.52 -17.61 4.96
C LYS A 93 -10.27 -17.84 6.26
N SER A 94 -9.76 -18.70 7.15
CA SER A 94 -10.43 -18.98 8.44
C SER A 94 -10.33 -17.85 9.47
N LYS A 95 -9.45 -16.86 9.26
CA LYS A 95 -9.14 -15.84 10.29
C LYS A 95 -10.22 -14.78 10.49
N SER A 96 -11.06 -14.56 9.49
CA SER A 96 -12.17 -13.60 9.56
C SER A 96 -13.19 -13.94 8.47
N LYS A 97 -14.35 -13.28 8.44
CA LYS A 97 -15.24 -13.23 7.26
C LYS A 97 -14.98 -11.99 6.40
N VAL A 98 -14.27 -11.00 6.94
CA VAL A 98 -13.95 -9.72 6.28
C VAL A 98 -12.60 -9.85 5.57
N ASN A 99 -12.59 -9.67 4.25
CA ASN A 99 -11.38 -9.83 3.44
C ASN A 99 -10.26 -8.87 3.84
N GLU A 100 -10.58 -7.64 4.24
CA GLU A 100 -9.60 -6.70 4.79
C GLU A 100 -8.79 -7.32 5.94
N TYR A 101 -9.45 -8.00 6.88
CA TYR A 101 -8.77 -8.57 8.04
C TYR A 101 -7.92 -9.78 7.67
N ARG A 102 -8.28 -10.47 6.58
CA ARG A 102 -7.56 -11.64 6.08
C ARG A 102 -6.30 -11.23 5.32
N TYR A 103 -6.34 -10.15 4.55
CA TYR A 103 -5.31 -9.84 3.55
C TYR A 103 -4.62 -8.51 3.76
N ARG A 104 -5.33 -7.43 4.15
CA ARG A 104 -4.70 -6.13 4.43
C ARG A 104 -3.72 -6.24 5.59
N PHE A 105 -4.14 -6.92 6.64
CA PHE A 105 -3.39 -7.00 7.89
C PHE A 105 -2.03 -7.68 7.71
N PRO A 106 -1.93 -8.91 7.18
CA PRO A 106 -0.64 -9.52 6.90
C PRO A 106 0.14 -8.80 5.80
N ALA A 107 -0.51 -8.16 4.82
CA ALA A 107 0.19 -7.39 3.79
C ALA A 107 0.92 -6.18 4.40
N ALA A 108 0.21 -5.35 5.17
CA ALA A 108 0.76 -4.14 5.79
C ALA A 108 1.83 -4.46 6.84
N MET A 109 1.61 -5.48 7.67
CA MET A 109 2.59 -5.92 8.67
C MET A 109 3.88 -6.45 8.02
N SER A 110 3.76 -7.32 7.00
CA SER A 110 4.93 -7.86 6.29
C SER A 110 5.70 -6.79 5.50
N PHE A 111 5.02 -5.76 4.99
CA PHE A 111 5.66 -4.62 4.33
C PHE A 111 6.61 -3.87 5.28
N GLY A 112 6.17 -3.52 6.50
CA GLY A 112 7.02 -2.87 7.50
C GLY A 112 8.23 -3.72 7.92
N ILE A 113 8.02 -5.03 8.09
CA ILE A 113 9.08 -5.99 8.42
C ILE A 113 10.11 -6.07 7.26
N ALA A 114 9.63 -6.23 6.03
CA ALA A 114 10.50 -6.33 4.84
C ALA A 114 11.36 -5.07 4.64
N ILE A 115 10.80 -3.88 4.88
CA ILE A 115 11.54 -2.62 4.84
C ILE A 115 12.65 -2.60 5.89
N ALA A 116 12.35 -2.95 7.14
CA ALA A 116 13.36 -2.94 8.19
C ALA A 116 14.52 -3.90 7.90
N ILE A 117 14.20 -5.09 7.36
CA ILE A 117 15.19 -6.08 6.93
C ILE A 117 16.07 -5.52 5.82
N LYS A 118 15.46 -5.03 4.73
CA LYS A 118 16.19 -4.69 3.50
C LYS A 118 16.93 -3.37 3.57
N THR A 119 16.51 -2.45 4.43
CA THR A 119 17.25 -1.21 4.71
C THR A 119 18.32 -1.38 5.79
N GLY A 120 18.45 -2.57 6.38
CA GLY A 120 19.52 -2.91 7.34
C GLY A 120 19.30 -2.36 8.76
N ILE A 121 18.08 -1.94 9.11
CA ILE A 121 17.78 -1.48 10.48
C ILE A 121 17.19 -2.55 11.39
N TYR A 122 16.79 -3.71 10.84
CA TYR A 122 16.28 -4.81 11.62
C TYR A 122 17.27 -5.21 12.72
N ASP A 123 16.77 -5.35 13.95
CA ASP A 123 17.58 -5.66 15.12
C ASP A 123 16.91 -6.73 15.97
N GLN A 124 17.47 -7.93 15.96
CA GLN A 124 16.94 -9.07 16.72
C GLN A 124 17.01 -8.88 18.24
N SER A 125 17.89 -8.00 18.74
CA SER A 125 17.94 -7.67 20.17
C SER A 125 16.75 -6.82 20.61
N VAL A 126 16.16 -6.05 19.69
CA VAL A 126 14.96 -5.24 19.92
C VAL A 126 13.70 -6.08 19.69
N THR A 127 13.62 -6.80 18.57
CA THR A 127 12.42 -7.56 18.19
C THR A 127 12.26 -8.86 18.97
N GLY A 128 13.34 -9.40 19.54
CA GLY A 128 13.35 -10.71 20.19
C GLY A 128 13.18 -11.89 19.22
N VAL A 129 13.27 -11.63 17.91
CA VAL A 129 13.10 -12.63 16.84
C VAL A 129 14.30 -12.57 15.92
N SER A 130 14.86 -13.73 15.56
CA SER A 130 16.01 -13.79 14.66
C SER A 130 15.71 -13.17 13.29
N LEU A 131 16.73 -12.64 12.61
CA LEU A 131 16.56 -12.11 11.26
C LEU A 131 15.99 -13.17 10.28
N GLN A 132 16.46 -14.41 10.40
CA GLN A 132 16.00 -15.51 9.55
C GLN A 132 14.51 -15.81 9.78
N GLU A 133 14.08 -15.94 11.04
CA GLU A 133 12.68 -16.20 11.37
C GLU A 133 11.76 -15.03 10.96
N ALA A 134 12.21 -13.78 11.15
CA ALA A 134 11.45 -12.61 10.73
C ALA A 134 11.24 -12.56 9.22
N LYS A 135 12.29 -12.87 8.46
CA LYS A 135 12.25 -12.98 7.00
C LYS A 135 11.30 -14.09 6.56
N GLU A 136 11.40 -15.27 7.16
CA GLU A 136 10.51 -16.40 6.88
C GLU A 136 9.04 -16.08 7.16
N LYS A 137 8.72 -15.46 8.31
CA LYS A 137 7.36 -15.01 8.64
C LYS A 137 6.84 -13.97 7.65
N ALA A 138 7.66 -12.98 7.29
CA ALA A 138 7.29 -11.97 6.30
C ALA A 138 6.99 -12.60 4.94
N MET A 139 7.89 -13.45 4.44
CA MET A 139 7.70 -14.15 3.17
C MET A 139 6.49 -15.07 3.20
N LEU A 140 6.25 -15.78 4.31
CA LEU A 140 5.12 -16.67 4.48
C LEU A 140 3.79 -15.91 4.42
N MET A 141 3.68 -14.76 5.09
CA MET A 141 2.50 -13.88 4.98
C MET A 141 2.27 -13.45 3.53
N LEU A 142 3.30 -12.91 2.87
CA LEU A 142 3.24 -12.39 1.50
C LEU A 142 2.80 -13.46 0.49
N ARG A 143 3.45 -14.63 0.49
CA ARG A 143 3.12 -15.72 -0.44
C ARG A 143 1.74 -16.33 -0.17
N SER A 144 1.26 -16.30 1.07
CA SER A 144 -0.07 -16.84 1.42
C SER A 144 -1.19 -15.94 0.91
N ILE A 145 -1.00 -14.62 0.94
CA ILE A 145 -1.94 -13.66 0.35
C ILE A 145 -2.08 -13.91 -1.17
N ALA A 146 -0.94 -14.05 -1.87
CA ALA A 146 -0.93 -14.34 -3.29
C ALA A 146 -1.54 -15.71 -3.61
N TYR A 147 -1.24 -16.74 -2.82
CA TYR A 147 -1.78 -18.09 -2.97
C TYR A 147 -3.32 -18.13 -2.91
N ASP A 148 -3.93 -17.32 -2.04
CA ASP A 148 -5.38 -17.24 -1.87
C ASP A 148 -6.10 -16.45 -2.97
N HIS A 149 -5.36 -15.69 -3.79
CA HIS A 149 -5.94 -14.85 -4.84
C HIS A 149 -6.62 -15.67 -5.94
N LYS A 150 -7.75 -15.19 -6.46
CA LYS A 150 -8.59 -15.88 -7.46
C LYS A 150 -7.87 -16.25 -8.74
N ILE A 151 -6.92 -15.42 -9.19
CA ILE A 151 -6.15 -15.69 -10.42
C ILE A 151 -5.29 -16.94 -10.33
N ASN A 152 -4.86 -17.30 -9.12
CA ASN A 152 -3.96 -18.42 -8.89
C ASN A 152 -4.71 -19.75 -8.79
N ASN A 153 -6.03 -19.73 -8.99
CA ASN A 153 -6.91 -20.89 -9.10
C ASN A 153 -6.77 -21.94 -7.99
N THR A 154 -6.16 -21.58 -6.84
CA THR A 154 -5.83 -22.55 -5.80
C THR A 154 -6.90 -22.60 -4.72
N ARG A 155 -7.07 -21.52 -3.94
CA ARG A 155 -8.21 -21.41 -2.99
C ARG A 155 -9.34 -20.49 -3.47
N LYS A 156 -9.05 -19.61 -4.44
CA LYS A 156 -9.99 -18.67 -5.08
C LYS A 156 -10.83 -17.84 -4.09
N VAL A 157 -10.16 -17.19 -3.14
CA VAL A 157 -10.85 -16.60 -1.99
C VAL A 157 -11.10 -15.10 -2.15
N TRP A 158 -10.21 -14.38 -2.84
CA TRP A 158 -10.30 -12.92 -2.96
C TRP A 158 -9.74 -12.42 -4.30
N GLY A 159 -9.99 -11.14 -4.60
CA GLY A 159 -9.52 -10.46 -5.81
C GLY A 159 -10.65 -9.68 -6.48
N GLY A 160 -10.39 -8.44 -6.86
CA GLY A 160 -11.38 -7.51 -7.39
C GLY A 160 -12.24 -6.80 -6.34
N ASP A 161 -11.91 -6.94 -5.05
CA ASP A 161 -12.51 -6.16 -3.96
C ASP A 161 -12.11 -4.67 -4.07
N TRP A 162 -12.88 -3.77 -3.45
CA TRP A 162 -12.63 -2.33 -3.52
C TRP A 162 -11.29 -1.90 -2.90
N GLN A 163 -10.81 -2.59 -1.86
CA GLN A 163 -9.46 -2.39 -1.30
C GLN A 163 -8.40 -3.35 -1.86
N ALA A 164 -8.74 -4.25 -2.79
CA ALA A 164 -7.84 -5.32 -3.25
C ALA A 164 -6.51 -4.78 -3.79
N ALA A 165 -6.55 -3.62 -4.45
CA ALA A 165 -5.36 -2.95 -4.97
C ALA A 165 -4.36 -2.60 -3.87
N HIS A 166 -4.83 -2.11 -2.73
CA HIS A 166 -3.99 -1.75 -1.60
C HIS A 166 -3.30 -2.98 -0.98
N TRP A 167 -4.02 -4.09 -0.86
CA TRP A 167 -3.47 -5.33 -0.31
C TRP A 167 -2.44 -5.93 -1.27
N ALA A 168 -2.73 -5.90 -2.58
CA ALA A 168 -1.82 -6.32 -3.63
C ALA A 168 -0.58 -5.42 -3.71
N TYR A 169 -0.71 -4.11 -3.47
CA TYR A 169 0.40 -3.16 -3.42
C TYR A 169 1.39 -3.52 -2.30
N TYR A 170 0.93 -3.60 -1.05
CA TYR A 170 1.84 -3.96 0.06
C TYR A 170 2.44 -5.35 -0.12
N THR A 171 1.64 -6.31 -0.61
CA THR A 171 2.13 -7.67 -0.87
C THR A 171 3.18 -7.67 -1.98
N GLY A 172 2.93 -6.97 -3.07
CA GLY A 172 3.85 -6.89 -4.21
C GLY A 172 5.13 -6.15 -3.88
N TYR A 173 5.04 -5.01 -3.19
CA TYR A 173 6.21 -4.25 -2.76
C TYR A 173 7.04 -5.02 -1.74
N GLY A 174 6.41 -5.57 -0.69
CA GLY A 174 7.09 -6.40 0.31
C GLY A 174 7.77 -7.61 -0.34
N ALA A 175 7.13 -8.21 -1.34
CA ALA A 175 7.73 -9.30 -2.12
C ALA A 175 8.90 -8.82 -3.00
N TRP A 176 8.80 -7.65 -3.61
CA TRP A 176 9.87 -7.07 -4.44
C TRP A 176 11.14 -6.82 -3.62
N LEU A 177 11.00 -6.35 -2.39
CA LEU A 177 12.10 -6.17 -1.45
C LEU A 177 12.85 -7.48 -1.14
N LEU A 178 12.11 -8.58 -1.03
CA LEU A 178 12.60 -9.92 -0.69
C LEU A 178 12.65 -10.85 -1.91
N TRP A 179 12.65 -10.28 -3.13
CA TRP A 179 12.33 -11.01 -4.36
C TRP A 179 13.20 -12.24 -4.55
N ASP A 180 14.51 -12.08 -4.37
CA ASP A 180 15.49 -13.13 -4.65
C ASP A 180 15.29 -14.39 -3.79
N ASP A 181 14.67 -14.25 -2.62
CA ASP A 181 14.49 -15.32 -1.64
C ASP A 181 13.26 -16.18 -1.92
N PHE A 182 12.30 -15.72 -2.73
CA PHE A 182 11.12 -16.51 -3.07
C PHE A 182 11.42 -17.64 -4.05
N SER A 183 10.73 -18.76 -3.84
CA SER A 183 10.72 -19.87 -4.79
C SER A 183 10.14 -19.43 -6.15
N PRO A 184 10.52 -20.07 -7.27
CA PRO A 184 9.92 -19.78 -8.58
C PRO A 184 8.38 -19.90 -8.59
N LYS A 185 7.83 -20.84 -7.81
CA LYS A 185 6.40 -21.00 -7.62
C LYS A 185 5.77 -19.77 -6.97
N ASP A 186 6.31 -19.32 -5.84
CA ASP A 186 5.76 -18.16 -5.11
C ASP A 186 5.92 -16.86 -5.92
N LYS A 187 7.06 -16.69 -6.61
CA LYS A 187 7.26 -15.58 -7.58
C LYS A 187 6.16 -15.53 -8.63
N SER A 188 5.81 -16.69 -9.21
CA SER A 188 4.73 -16.78 -10.20
C SER A 188 3.36 -16.40 -9.62
N LEU A 189 3.04 -16.87 -8.41
CA LEU A 189 1.76 -16.53 -7.74
C LEU A 189 1.64 -15.02 -7.49
N ILE A 190 2.71 -14.40 -7.02
CA ILE A 190 2.76 -12.96 -6.71
C ILE A 190 2.62 -12.14 -7.99
N LEU A 191 3.36 -12.47 -9.06
CA LEU A 191 3.24 -11.76 -10.34
C LEU A 191 1.84 -11.83 -10.93
N LYS A 192 1.22 -13.02 -10.93
CA LYS A 192 -0.14 -13.17 -11.44
C LYS A 192 -1.14 -12.32 -10.67
N MET A 193 -0.99 -12.21 -9.34
CA MET A 193 -1.83 -11.36 -8.51
C MET A 193 -1.64 -9.87 -8.86
N ILE A 194 -0.40 -9.39 -8.92
CA ILE A 194 -0.09 -7.99 -9.25
C ILE A 194 -0.66 -7.62 -10.63
N VAL A 195 -0.39 -8.44 -11.65
CA VAL A 195 -0.86 -8.21 -13.02
C VAL A 195 -2.39 -8.23 -13.09
N ALA A 196 -3.04 -9.21 -12.46
CA ALA A 196 -4.49 -9.31 -12.50
C ALA A 196 -5.21 -8.13 -11.82
N GLU A 197 -4.70 -7.67 -10.68
CA GLU A 197 -5.28 -6.52 -9.99
C GLU A 197 -4.96 -5.19 -10.70
N ALA A 198 -3.78 -5.05 -11.32
CA ALA A 198 -3.44 -3.86 -12.11
C ALA A 198 -4.29 -3.78 -13.41
N ASP A 199 -4.43 -4.90 -14.13
CA ASP A 199 -5.20 -4.96 -15.38
C ASP A 199 -6.69 -4.66 -15.18
N ARG A 200 -7.22 -4.95 -13.99
CA ARG A 200 -8.62 -4.67 -13.64
C ARG A 200 -8.99 -3.19 -13.75
N PHE A 201 -8.03 -2.28 -13.63
CA PHE A 201 -8.28 -0.84 -13.73
C PHE A 201 -8.14 -0.27 -15.14
N LEU A 202 -7.62 -1.03 -16.11
CA LEU A 202 -7.47 -0.55 -17.49
C LEU A 202 -8.80 -0.10 -18.14
N PRO A 203 -9.95 -0.74 -17.91
CA PRO A 203 -11.22 -0.31 -18.48
C PRO A 203 -12.04 0.62 -17.56
N THR A 204 -11.55 0.93 -16.35
CA THR A 204 -12.30 1.75 -15.37
C THR A 204 -11.84 3.19 -15.39
N VAL A 205 -12.55 4.08 -14.69
CA VAL A 205 -12.15 5.48 -14.45
C VAL A 205 -12.09 5.75 -12.94
N PRO A 206 -11.36 6.78 -12.49
CA PRO A 206 -11.42 7.24 -11.10
C PRO A 206 -12.83 7.62 -10.67
N LEU A 207 -13.09 7.50 -9.37
CA LEU A 207 -14.37 7.88 -8.78
C LEU A 207 -14.24 9.23 -8.10
N TYR A 208 -15.32 10.02 -8.12
CA TYR A 208 -15.30 11.37 -7.58
C TYR A 208 -16.36 11.58 -6.51
N TYR A 209 -15.96 12.15 -5.36
CA TYR A 209 -16.89 12.61 -4.31
C TYR A 209 -17.99 13.49 -4.89
N LYS A 210 -17.59 14.46 -5.70
CA LYS A 210 -18.48 15.38 -6.43
C LYS A 210 -18.13 15.39 -7.91
N ASP A 211 -19.15 15.49 -8.76
CA ASP A 211 -18.96 15.64 -10.20
C ASP A 211 -18.47 17.05 -10.58
N SER A 212 -18.24 17.27 -11.88
CA SER A 212 -17.78 18.57 -12.42
C SER A 212 -18.73 19.74 -12.20
N THR A 213 -19.98 19.50 -11.82
CA THR A 213 -20.97 20.54 -11.47
C THR A 213 -21.01 20.84 -9.96
N GLY A 214 -20.24 20.07 -9.17
CA GLY A 214 -20.25 20.13 -7.71
C GLY A 214 -21.39 19.33 -7.06
N LYS A 215 -22.11 18.52 -7.83
CA LYS A 215 -23.13 17.63 -7.27
C LYS A 215 -22.45 16.47 -6.55
N VAL A 216 -22.86 16.23 -5.31
CA VAL A 216 -22.39 15.11 -4.49
C VAL A 216 -22.85 13.78 -5.09
N ILE A 217 -21.89 12.91 -5.40
CA ILE A 217 -22.12 11.55 -5.92
C ILE A 217 -22.01 10.53 -4.78
N PHE A 218 -20.99 10.64 -3.93
CA PHE A 218 -20.76 9.75 -2.79
C PHE A 218 -20.82 10.52 -1.48
N LYS A 219 -21.99 10.63 -0.85
CA LYS A 219 -22.17 11.47 0.34
C LYS A 219 -21.23 11.05 1.48
N GLY A 220 -20.30 11.93 1.83
CA GLY A 220 -19.35 11.72 2.92
C GLY A 220 -18.24 10.74 2.60
N ASP A 221 -18.02 10.41 1.34
CA ASP A 221 -17.04 9.43 0.91
C ASP A 221 -16.22 10.05 -0.21
N SER A 222 -15.02 10.49 0.17
CA SER A 222 -14.18 11.37 -0.65
C SER A 222 -13.58 10.69 -1.87
N LYS A 223 -13.52 9.36 -1.91
CA LYS A 223 -12.80 8.57 -2.93
C LYS A 223 -11.29 8.77 -3.05
N ILE A 224 -10.71 9.66 -2.25
CA ILE A 224 -9.27 9.93 -2.24
C ILE A 224 -8.44 8.68 -1.90
N GLU A 225 -8.88 7.89 -0.92
CA GLU A 225 -8.09 6.75 -0.45
C GLU A 225 -8.13 5.60 -1.46
N GLU A 226 -9.30 5.29 -2.01
CA GLU A 226 -9.43 4.25 -3.02
C GLU A 226 -8.69 4.60 -4.30
N ASP A 227 -8.81 5.83 -4.78
CA ASP A 227 -8.09 6.28 -5.98
C ASP A 227 -6.58 6.25 -5.74
N ALA A 228 -6.11 6.69 -4.57
CA ALA A 228 -4.70 6.58 -4.20
C ALA A 228 -4.21 5.13 -4.16
N TRP A 229 -4.95 4.22 -3.53
CA TRP A 229 -4.58 2.79 -3.46
C TRP A 229 -4.55 2.13 -4.84
N ASN A 230 -5.44 2.53 -5.74
CA ASN A 230 -5.46 2.03 -7.10
C ASN A 230 -4.21 2.52 -7.87
N ALA A 231 -3.84 3.80 -7.71
CA ALA A 231 -2.60 4.34 -8.24
C ALA A 231 -1.37 3.58 -7.71
N GLU A 232 -1.33 3.29 -6.40
CA GLU A 232 -0.22 2.57 -5.75
C GLU A 232 0.13 1.25 -6.46
N LEU A 233 -0.89 0.43 -6.71
CA LEU A 233 -0.70 -0.83 -7.41
C LEU A 233 -0.28 -0.63 -8.87
N LEU A 234 -0.88 0.33 -9.57
CA LEU A 234 -0.62 0.55 -10.99
C LEU A 234 0.83 0.98 -11.24
N TYR A 235 1.35 1.95 -10.48
CA TYR A 235 2.74 2.34 -10.64
C TYR A 235 3.70 1.26 -10.13
N LEU A 236 3.32 0.47 -9.12
CA LEU A 236 4.14 -0.66 -8.67
C LEU A 236 4.27 -1.70 -9.79
N ALA A 237 3.15 -2.10 -10.41
CA ALA A 237 3.14 -3.05 -11.50
C ALA A 237 4.00 -2.57 -12.68
N ALA A 238 3.85 -1.31 -13.07
CA ALA A 238 4.65 -0.72 -14.14
C ALA A 238 6.16 -0.68 -13.82
N VAL A 239 6.53 -0.23 -12.62
CA VAL A 239 7.94 -0.13 -12.23
C VAL A 239 8.59 -1.51 -12.06
N MET A 240 7.87 -2.47 -11.48
CA MET A 240 8.35 -3.85 -11.32
C MET A 240 8.44 -4.59 -12.65
N LEU A 241 7.57 -4.31 -13.62
CA LEU A 241 7.48 -5.03 -14.90
C LEU A 241 7.64 -4.06 -16.10
N PRO A 242 8.84 -3.47 -16.29
CA PRO A 242 9.06 -2.42 -17.28
C PRO A 242 8.88 -2.87 -18.74
N ASN A 243 8.95 -4.18 -18.99
CA ASN A 243 8.81 -4.78 -20.32
C ASN A 243 7.40 -5.32 -20.58
N HIS A 244 6.48 -5.19 -19.64
CA HIS A 244 5.12 -5.71 -19.82
C HIS A 244 4.36 -4.91 -20.89
N PRO A 245 3.55 -5.56 -21.77
CA PRO A 245 2.77 -4.86 -22.80
C PRO A 245 1.83 -3.77 -22.26
N ASN A 246 1.36 -3.92 -21.02
CA ASN A 246 0.50 -2.94 -20.37
C ASN A 246 1.27 -1.85 -19.60
N PHE A 247 2.61 -1.83 -19.60
CA PHE A 247 3.42 -0.84 -18.88
C PHE A 247 2.93 0.60 -19.08
N ASN A 248 2.81 1.04 -20.34
CA ASN A 248 2.37 2.41 -20.65
C ASN A 248 0.92 2.66 -20.19
N LYS A 249 0.04 1.65 -20.29
CA LYS A 249 -1.36 1.77 -19.88
C LYS A 249 -1.48 1.87 -18.37
N TRP A 250 -0.73 1.06 -17.62
CA TRP A 250 -0.68 1.15 -16.17
C TRP A 250 -0.11 2.49 -15.70
N MET A 251 0.96 2.99 -16.33
CA MET A 251 1.50 4.32 -16.02
C MET A 251 0.50 5.44 -16.28
N HIS A 252 -0.25 5.36 -17.39
CA HIS A 252 -1.30 6.33 -17.70
C HIS A 252 -2.43 6.31 -16.66
N LYS A 253 -2.94 5.12 -16.33
CA LYS A 253 -3.96 4.99 -15.28
C LYS A 253 -3.42 5.43 -13.92
N ALA A 254 -2.16 5.15 -13.59
CA ALA A 254 -1.56 5.59 -12.33
C ALA A 254 -1.56 7.12 -12.23
N VAL A 255 -1.16 7.84 -13.29
CA VAL A 255 -1.21 9.31 -13.33
C VAL A 255 -2.64 9.83 -13.21
N GLU A 256 -3.59 9.23 -13.92
CA GLU A 256 -5.00 9.60 -13.85
C GLU A 256 -5.56 9.45 -12.43
N TYR A 257 -5.32 8.32 -11.77
CA TYR A 257 -5.74 8.08 -10.38
C TYR A 257 -5.01 8.97 -9.37
N LEU A 258 -3.71 9.26 -9.57
CA LEU A 258 -2.97 10.19 -8.70
C LEU A 258 -3.56 11.60 -8.74
N ILE A 259 -3.87 12.11 -9.92
CA ILE A 259 -4.46 13.45 -10.09
C ILE A 259 -5.89 13.47 -9.55
N ALA A 260 -6.70 12.43 -9.84
CA ALA A 260 -8.08 12.34 -9.36
C ALA A 260 -8.17 12.29 -7.84
N ALA A 261 -7.31 11.50 -7.17
CA ALA A 261 -7.30 11.35 -5.72
C ALA A 261 -7.24 12.72 -5.00
N THR A 262 -6.41 13.64 -5.49
CA THR A 262 -6.18 14.95 -4.86
C THR A 262 -6.77 16.13 -5.64
N SER A 263 -7.74 15.87 -6.51
CA SER A 263 -8.36 16.88 -7.36
C SER A 263 -9.25 17.85 -6.57
N LEU A 264 -9.17 19.13 -6.93
CA LEU A 264 -9.95 20.24 -6.37
C LEU A 264 -10.99 20.77 -7.39
N PRO A 265 -12.01 21.54 -6.96
CA PRO A 265 -12.93 22.21 -7.86
C PRO A 265 -12.23 23.10 -8.90
N SER A 266 -11.15 23.78 -8.50
CA SER A 266 -10.35 24.64 -9.39
C SER A 266 -9.62 23.85 -10.49
N ASP A 267 -9.37 22.55 -10.29
CA ASP A 267 -8.66 21.71 -11.26
C ASP A 267 -9.47 21.40 -12.51
N LEU A 268 -10.79 21.50 -12.43
CA LEU A 268 -11.69 21.34 -13.58
C LEU A 268 -11.42 22.35 -14.71
N ASN A 269 -10.77 23.47 -14.40
CA ASN A 269 -10.39 24.50 -15.35
C ASN A 269 -8.89 24.80 -15.35
N ASN A 270 -8.07 23.94 -14.72
CA ASN A 270 -6.65 24.21 -14.52
C ASN A 270 -5.84 23.95 -15.81
N PRO A 271 -5.24 24.98 -16.43
CA PRO A 271 -4.53 24.86 -17.70
C PRO A 271 -3.09 24.36 -17.53
N ARG A 272 -2.61 24.13 -16.29
CA ARG A 272 -1.25 23.61 -16.04
C ARG A 272 -1.07 22.30 -16.78
N ILE A 273 -0.02 22.19 -17.57
CA ILE A 273 0.30 20.95 -18.28
C ILE A 273 0.96 19.96 -17.32
N ILE A 274 0.34 18.80 -17.14
CA ILE A 274 0.91 17.63 -16.49
C ILE A 274 0.97 16.48 -17.50
N HIS A 275 2.16 15.95 -17.70
CA HIS A 275 2.44 14.85 -18.61
C HIS A 275 1.86 15.04 -20.03
N GLY A 276 2.00 16.25 -20.56
CA GLY A 276 1.62 16.60 -21.93
C GLY A 276 0.15 16.98 -22.13
N GLN A 277 -0.66 17.00 -21.08
CA GLN A 277 -2.07 17.42 -21.15
C GLN A 277 -2.42 18.40 -20.01
N PRO A 278 -3.37 19.32 -20.20
CA PRO A 278 -3.82 20.20 -19.12
C PRO A 278 -4.43 19.39 -17.97
N VAL A 279 -4.27 19.84 -16.73
CA VAL A 279 -4.91 19.20 -15.54
C VAL A 279 -6.40 18.96 -15.77
N SER A 280 -7.10 19.93 -16.36
CA SER A 280 -8.54 19.83 -16.65
C SER A 280 -8.93 18.67 -17.59
N SER A 281 -8.01 18.07 -18.35
CA SER A 281 -8.30 16.88 -19.15
C SER A 281 -8.07 15.56 -18.41
N TRP A 282 -7.46 15.60 -17.23
CA TRP A 282 -7.24 14.42 -16.38
C TRP A 282 -8.39 14.18 -15.39
N VAL A 283 -9.19 15.21 -15.08
CA VAL A 283 -10.21 15.17 -14.03
C VAL A 283 -11.63 15.36 -14.56
N ASN A 284 -12.60 14.64 -13.98
CA ASN A 284 -14.02 14.74 -14.32
C ASN A 284 -14.91 15.10 -13.10
N GLY A 285 -14.28 15.44 -11.99
CA GLY A 285 -14.88 15.74 -10.70
C GLY A 285 -13.79 16.10 -9.70
N TYR A 286 -14.11 16.11 -8.42
CA TYR A 286 -13.14 16.39 -7.37
C TYR A 286 -13.38 15.58 -6.09
N ASN A 287 -12.28 15.30 -5.39
CA ASN A 287 -12.22 14.50 -4.16
C ASN A 287 -11.82 15.31 -2.92
N MET A 288 -11.33 16.54 -3.12
CA MET A 288 -11.02 17.50 -2.07
C MET A 288 -11.81 18.78 -2.24
N GLU A 289 -12.17 19.42 -1.13
CA GLU A 289 -12.71 20.78 -1.11
C GLU A 289 -11.59 21.81 -1.02
N GLU A 290 -11.82 23.02 -1.52
CA GLU A 290 -10.88 24.13 -1.35
C GLU A 290 -10.72 24.52 0.13
N PRO A 291 -9.51 24.86 0.61
CA PRO A 291 -8.24 24.93 -0.13
C PRO A 291 -7.44 23.61 -0.07
N GLY A 292 -8.07 22.50 0.30
CA GLY A 292 -7.43 21.18 0.41
C GLY A 292 -8.01 20.27 1.50
N PHE A 293 -9.30 20.39 1.86
CA PHE A 293 -9.94 19.53 2.86
C PHE A 293 -10.42 18.22 2.25
N VAL A 294 -10.36 17.17 3.05
CA VAL A 294 -10.98 15.89 2.71
C VAL A 294 -12.23 15.73 3.57
N ILE A 295 -13.38 15.60 2.91
CA ILE A 295 -14.63 15.22 3.57
C ILE A 295 -14.76 13.70 3.48
N ASN A 296 -14.52 13.02 4.60
CA ASN A 296 -14.70 11.59 4.69
C ASN A 296 -15.50 11.22 5.94
N HIS A 297 -16.28 10.15 5.83
CA HIS A 297 -17.32 9.78 6.79
C HIS A 297 -18.29 10.93 7.13
N GLY A 298 -18.51 11.82 6.16
CA GLY A 298 -19.42 12.96 6.29
C GLY A 298 -18.88 14.13 7.12
N ILE A 299 -17.59 14.12 7.48
CA ILE A 299 -16.95 15.18 8.25
C ILE A 299 -15.64 15.64 7.59
N ILE A 300 -15.23 16.87 7.85
CA ILE A 300 -13.86 17.31 7.58
C ILE A 300 -12.93 16.49 8.47
N HIS A 301 -12.16 15.60 7.84
CA HIS A 301 -11.49 14.54 8.58
C HIS A 301 -9.95 14.68 8.51
N PRO A 302 -9.30 15.25 9.54
CA PRO A 302 -7.85 15.46 9.56
C PRO A 302 -7.03 14.20 9.25
N MET A 303 -7.43 13.02 9.75
CA MET A 303 -6.74 11.78 9.40
C MET A 303 -6.81 11.48 7.90
N TYR A 304 -7.97 11.61 7.25
CA TYR A 304 -8.07 11.34 5.81
C TYR A 304 -7.34 12.38 4.96
N ASN A 305 -7.26 13.62 5.41
CA ASN A 305 -6.30 14.58 4.88
C ASN A 305 -4.86 14.03 4.95
N ALA A 306 -4.47 13.43 6.07
CA ALA A 306 -3.13 12.88 6.27
C ALA A 306 -2.91 11.45 5.76
N LEU A 307 -3.94 10.75 5.27
CA LEU A 307 -3.87 9.39 4.72
C LEU A 307 -3.49 9.40 3.25
N ALA A 308 -2.48 10.19 2.92
CA ALA A 308 -2.07 10.38 1.55
C ALA A 308 -1.18 9.20 1.07
N SER A 309 -1.79 8.09 0.65
CA SER A 309 -1.09 6.94 0.03
C SER A 309 -0.19 7.30 -1.17
N MET A 310 -0.53 8.35 -1.94
CA MET A 310 0.28 8.85 -3.06
C MET A 310 1.73 9.24 -2.68
N ILE A 311 2.00 9.53 -1.40
CA ILE A 311 3.37 9.79 -0.91
C ILE A 311 4.30 8.57 -1.01
N ASN A 312 3.75 7.40 -1.32
CA ASN A 312 4.51 6.17 -1.52
C ASN A 312 5.07 6.02 -2.95
N ALA A 313 4.66 6.85 -3.93
CA ALA A 313 5.23 6.74 -5.28
C ALA A 313 6.76 6.90 -5.27
N PRO A 314 7.36 7.93 -4.63
CA PRO A 314 8.82 8.07 -4.64
C PRO A 314 9.57 6.87 -4.07
N ILE A 315 9.01 6.14 -3.09
CA ILE A 315 9.64 4.95 -2.53
C ILE A 315 9.59 3.73 -3.46
N VAL A 316 8.72 3.69 -4.47
CA VAL A 316 8.74 2.69 -5.54
C VAL A 316 9.73 3.08 -6.64
N PHE A 317 9.58 4.28 -7.20
CA PHE A 317 10.38 4.69 -8.36
C PHE A 317 11.87 4.79 -8.04
N SER A 318 12.23 5.28 -6.85
CA SER A 318 13.64 5.43 -6.45
C SER A 318 14.36 4.10 -6.25
N LEU A 319 13.64 3.04 -5.82
CA LEU A 319 14.20 1.68 -5.75
C LEU A 319 14.63 1.16 -7.13
N ALA A 320 13.91 1.56 -8.18
CA ALA A 320 14.21 1.23 -9.57
C ALA A 320 15.06 2.30 -10.28
N ARG A 321 15.59 3.30 -9.57
CA ARG A 321 16.36 4.43 -10.15
C ARG A 321 15.60 5.20 -11.24
N LYS A 322 14.28 5.28 -11.12
CA LYS A 322 13.43 6.00 -12.07
C LYS A 322 13.02 7.36 -11.51
N SER A 323 12.85 8.33 -12.40
CA SER A 323 12.17 9.58 -12.08
C SER A 323 10.74 9.30 -11.64
N ILE A 324 10.23 10.13 -10.74
CA ILE A 324 8.87 10.06 -10.22
C ILE A 324 7.97 10.88 -11.17
N PRO A 325 6.78 10.39 -11.57
CA PRO A 325 5.82 11.20 -12.30
C PRO A 325 5.44 12.45 -11.51
N GLU A 326 5.42 13.61 -12.17
CA GLU A 326 4.97 14.88 -11.57
C GLU A 326 3.60 14.78 -10.89
N ALA A 327 2.69 13.95 -11.43
CA ALA A 327 1.39 13.67 -10.85
C ALA A 327 1.46 13.13 -9.40
N ALA A 328 2.56 12.48 -9.00
CA ALA A 328 2.70 11.90 -7.67
C ALA A 328 2.77 12.93 -6.53
N ARG A 329 3.01 14.19 -6.86
CA ARG A 329 3.01 15.31 -5.90
C ARG A 329 1.90 16.31 -6.13
N PHE A 330 0.94 16.00 -7.01
CA PHE A 330 -0.15 16.88 -7.36
C PHE A 330 -0.98 17.20 -6.12
N ASN A 331 -1.22 18.49 -5.86
CA ASN A 331 -1.99 19.03 -4.72
C ASN A 331 -1.62 18.51 -3.31
N LEU A 332 -0.46 17.87 -3.14
CA LEU A 332 0.02 17.48 -1.82
C LEU A 332 0.39 18.68 -0.96
N ASP A 333 0.78 19.79 -1.58
CA ASP A 333 0.94 21.09 -0.95
C ASP A 333 -0.40 21.60 -0.37
N LYS A 334 -1.52 21.37 -1.06
CA LYS A 334 -2.87 21.78 -0.63
C LYS A 334 -3.37 20.96 0.55
N ILE A 335 -3.17 19.65 0.53
CA ILE A 335 -3.38 18.79 1.70
C ILE A 335 -2.52 19.26 2.88
N TYR A 336 -1.24 19.54 2.64
CA TYR A 336 -0.34 19.94 3.71
C TYR A 336 -0.70 21.32 4.28
N TYR A 337 -1.10 22.25 3.43
CA TYR A 337 -1.61 23.55 3.82
C TYR A 337 -2.87 23.42 4.70
N SER A 338 -3.82 22.56 4.34
CA SER A 338 -5.08 22.44 5.08
C SER A 338 -4.88 21.94 6.52
N VAL A 339 -3.95 21.01 6.75
CA VAL A 339 -3.64 20.51 8.11
C VAL A 339 -2.75 21.47 8.90
N THR A 340 -1.84 22.21 8.25
CA THR A 340 -0.85 23.04 8.96
C THR A 340 -1.24 24.50 9.14
N SER A 341 -2.07 25.05 8.24
CA SER A 341 -2.16 26.50 8.03
C SER A 341 -3.59 27.03 7.91
N HIS A 342 -4.55 26.23 7.44
CA HIS A 342 -5.94 26.68 7.43
C HIS A 342 -6.53 26.74 8.84
N SER A 343 -7.10 27.88 9.21
CA SER A 343 -7.74 28.10 10.52
C SER A 343 -9.25 28.05 10.42
N PHE A 344 -9.87 27.12 11.13
CA PHE A 344 -11.32 26.96 11.24
C PHE A 344 -11.88 27.90 12.31
N SER A 345 -12.88 28.73 11.96
CA SER A 345 -13.55 29.61 12.94
C SER A 345 -14.61 28.84 13.73
N SER A 346 -14.65 29.05 15.06
CA SER A 346 -15.76 28.59 15.88
C SER A 346 -16.67 29.77 16.24
N PRO A 347 -17.99 29.72 15.97
CA PRO A 347 -18.76 28.70 15.21
C PRO A 347 -18.57 28.79 13.66
N PRO A 348 -18.99 27.77 12.87
CA PRO A 348 -19.75 26.57 13.25
C PRO A 348 -18.90 25.38 13.72
N TYR A 349 -17.57 25.44 13.55
CA TYR A 349 -16.67 24.37 13.97
C TYR A 349 -16.52 24.31 15.49
N ILE A 350 -16.08 23.16 16.01
CA ILE A 350 -15.99 22.90 17.46
C ILE A 350 -15.07 23.93 18.14
N SER A 351 -15.51 24.52 19.25
CA SER A 351 -14.71 25.47 20.04
C SER A 351 -13.36 24.88 20.48
N PRO A 352 -12.24 25.62 20.43
CA PRO A 352 -12.13 27.06 20.18
C PRO A 352 -11.93 27.45 18.71
N GLY A 353 -11.99 26.51 17.76
CA GLY A 353 -11.48 26.71 16.40
C GLY A 353 -9.95 26.66 16.34
N GLY A 354 -9.39 27.07 15.20
CA GLY A 354 -7.96 27.11 14.92
C GLY A 354 -7.53 26.16 13.81
N THR A 355 -6.23 25.96 13.68
CA THR A 355 -5.64 25.01 12.72
C THR A 355 -5.74 23.58 13.24
N MET A 356 -5.83 22.60 12.33
CA MET A 356 -5.79 21.17 12.72
C MET A 356 -4.51 20.86 13.50
N TYR A 357 -3.35 21.26 12.99
CA TYR A 357 -2.10 21.17 13.74
C TYR A 357 -1.99 22.33 14.73
N GLN A 358 -1.90 22.00 16.01
CA GLN A 358 -1.75 23.00 17.07
C GLN A 358 -0.27 23.23 17.42
N LYS A 359 0.19 24.47 17.30
CA LYS A 359 1.60 24.83 17.52
C LYS A 359 2.12 24.31 18.86
N GLY A 360 3.14 23.45 18.80
CA GLY A 360 3.86 22.95 19.98
C GLY A 360 3.24 21.72 20.61
N LYS A 361 2.17 21.19 20.03
CA LYS A 361 1.50 19.96 20.46
C LYS A 361 1.54 18.93 19.33
N ALA A 362 1.53 17.66 19.72
CA ALA A 362 1.26 16.56 18.80
C ALA A 362 -0.24 16.36 18.58
N ASP A 363 -1.08 16.85 19.50
CA ASP A 363 -2.53 16.75 19.42
C ASP A 363 -3.07 17.52 18.21
N VAL A 364 -3.99 16.87 17.50
CA VAL A 364 -4.66 17.41 16.33
C VAL A 364 -6.04 17.89 16.73
N TYR A 365 -6.40 19.08 16.28
CA TYR A 365 -7.74 19.63 16.38
C TYR A 365 -8.61 19.08 15.26
N TYR A 366 -9.76 18.54 15.63
CA TYR A 366 -10.75 17.97 14.73
C TYR A 366 -11.95 18.93 14.61
N PRO A 367 -12.08 19.69 13.51
CA PRO A 367 -13.06 20.78 13.41
C PRO A 367 -14.51 20.30 13.53
N GLU A 368 -14.79 19.07 13.11
CA GLU A 368 -16.12 18.43 13.13
C GLU A 368 -16.13 17.12 13.94
N GLY A 369 -15.08 16.85 14.72
CA GLY A 369 -14.93 15.62 15.51
C GLY A 369 -14.18 14.50 14.79
N SER A 370 -14.16 13.32 15.40
CA SER A 370 -13.49 12.11 14.90
C SER A 370 -14.33 10.87 15.25
N ASP A 371 -14.43 9.92 14.34
CA ASP A 371 -15.09 8.63 14.53
C ASP A 371 -14.10 7.45 14.70
N TRP A 372 -12.82 7.67 14.38
CA TRP A 372 -11.74 6.70 14.58
C TRP A 372 -11.00 6.84 15.92
N GLY A 373 -11.23 7.92 16.66
CA GLY A 373 -10.44 8.30 17.84
C GLY A 373 -9.48 9.45 17.56
N MET A 374 -8.78 9.92 18.60
CA MET A 374 -7.94 11.13 18.53
C MET A 374 -6.45 10.87 18.80
N GLY A 375 -6.08 9.60 18.99
CA GLY A 375 -4.70 9.19 19.31
C GLY A 375 -3.89 8.73 18.11
N VAL A 376 -4.33 8.97 16.87
CA VAL A 376 -3.70 8.46 15.64
C VAL A 376 -2.62 9.41 15.13
N TYR A 377 -1.41 9.33 15.66
CA TYR A 377 -0.34 10.28 15.34
C TYR A 377 0.57 9.85 14.16
N ASP A 378 0.58 8.56 13.84
CA ASP A 378 1.48 7.95 12.86
C ASP A 378 1.19 8.37 11.42
N THR A 379 -0.08 8.61 11.08
CA THR A 379 -0.46 9.12 9.77
C THR A 379 0.07 10.53 9.53
N TYR A 380 0.00 11.39 10.55
CA TYR A 380 0.53 12.74 10.50
C TYR A 380 2.06 12.73 10.45
N ALA A 381 2.71 11.90 11.27
CA ALA A 381 4.16 11.72 11.21
C ALA A 381 4.63 11.31 9.80
N ASN A 382 3.94 10.37 9.15
CA ASN A 382 4.27 9.93 7.80
C ASN A 382 4.08 11.04 6.76
N LEU A 383 2.95 11.76 6.81
CA LEU A 383 2.68 12.92 5.95
C LEU A 383 3.75 14.00 6.11
N ASP A 384 4.06 14.37 7.35
CA ASP A 384 5.04 15.42 7.67
C ASP A 384 6.43 15.05 7.16
N ILE A 385 6.81 13.78 7.33
CA ILE A 385 8.08 13.25 6.83
C ILE A 385 8.14 13.35 5.31
N ALA A 386 7.10 12.91 4.61
CA ALA A 386 7.03 13.06 3.17
C ALA A 386 7.09 14.54 2.74
N ALA A 387 6.37 15.42 3.43
CA ALA A 387 6.28 16.84 3.07
C ALA A 387 7.63 17.56 3.11
N PHE A 388 8.39 17.44 4.19
CA PHE A 388 9.72 18.07 4.23
C PHE A 388 10.75 17.33 3.37
N THR A 389 10.59 16.02 3.17
CA THR A 389 11.56 15.22 2.40
C THR A 389 11.44 15.50 0.91
N TYR A 390 10.22 15.69 0.42
CA TYR A 390 9.91 15.91 -0.99
C TYR A 390 9.66 17.39 -1.35
N GLY A 391 9.61 18.28 -0.35
CA GLY A 391 9.63 19.73 -0.54
C GLY A 391 8.28 20.32 -0.95
N TRP A 392 7.17 19.80 -0.43
CA TRP A 392 5.82 20.36 -0.65
C TRP A 392 5.21 20.98 0.62
N ASP A 393 6.04 21.36 1.59
CA ASP A 393 5.67 22.11 2.78
C ASP A 393 5.92 23.63 2.66
N ASP A 394 6.12 24.12 1.44
CA ASP A 394 6.47 25.52 1.17
C ASP A 394 5.38 26.51 1.60
N ASP A 395 4.11 26.14 1.43
CA ASP A 395 2.95 26.96 1.79
C ASP A 395 2.61 26.92 3.29
N SER A 396 3.31 26.12 4.10
CA SER A 396 3.08 26.11 5.56
C SER A 396 3.51 27.43 6.21
N LEU A 397 2.54 28.19 6.71
CA LEU A 397 2.72 29.58 7.17
C LEU A 397 3.62 29.73 8.42
N ASN A 398 3.71 28.71 9.27
CA ASN A 398 4.36 28.82 10.59
C ASN A 398 5.52 27.86 10.79
N LYS A 399 5.32 26.59 10.44
CA LYS A 399 6.21 25.48 10.75
C LYS A 399 6.18 24.48 9.60
N LYS A 400 7.38 24.07 9.20
CA LYS A 400 7.64 23.10 8.12
C LYS A 400 7.51 21.67 8.60
N GLY A 401 7.47 20.70 7.69
CA GLY A 401 7.20 19.30 7.99
C GLY A 401 8.16 18.69 8.98
N LYS A 402 9.44 19.06 8.96
CA LYS A 402 10.42 18.54 9.93
C LYS A 402 10.07 18.88 11.40
N TYR A 403 9.41 20.02 11.64
CA TYR A 403 8.96 20.41 12.97
C TYR A 403 7.80 19.51 13.45
N TRP A 404 6.79 19.32 12.60
CA TRP A 404 5.60 18.53 12.91
C TRP A 404 5.91 17.04 13.00
N ALA A 405 6.72 16.53 12.06
CA ALA A 405 7.22 15.15 12.04
C ALA A 405 7.81 14.75 13.39
N LYS A 406 8.63 15.64 13.99
CA LYS A 406 9.24 15.40 15.29
C LYS A 406 8.19 15.28 16.41
N LEU A 407 7.20 16.17 16.44
CA LEU A 407 6.15 16.15 17.46
C LEU A 407 5.30 14.88 17.37
N HIS A 408 4.84 14.55 16.16
CA HIS A 408 3.99 13.39 15.95
C HIS A 408 4.74 12.08 16.19
N ILE A 409 5.97 11.91 15.67
CA ILE A 409 6.70 10.66 15.87
C ILE A 409 7.12 10.44 17.34
N ASP A 410 7.49 11.51 18.06
CA ASP A 410 7.81 11.39 19.48
C ASP A 410 6.57 10.93 20.26
N LYS A 411 5.37 11.35 19.84
CA LYS A 411 4.10 10.90 20.43
C LYS A 411 3.77 9.45 20.10
N VAL A 412 4.01 8.98 18.86
CA VAL A 412 3.86 7.55 18.52
C VAL A 412 4.81 6.69 19.34
N LEU A 413 6.08 7.10 19.48
CA LEU A 413 7.02 6.38 20.33
C LEU A 413 6.58 6.35 21.80
N ALA A 414 6.09 7.48 22.33
CA ALA A 414 5.57 7.54 23.69
C ALA A 414 4.36 6.61 23.89
N GLN A 415 3.49 6.46 22.88
CA GLN A 415 2.38 5.50 22.92
C GLN A 415 2.89 4.06 23.03
N GLN A 416 3.92 3.70 22.26
CA GLN A 416 4.50 2.35 22.30
C GLN A 416 5.28 2.05 23.58
N GLN A 417 5.95 3.05 24.16
CA GLN A 417 6.73 2.89 25.40
C GLN A 417 5.89 2.45 26.61
N ARG A 418 4.57 2.54 26.52
CA ARG A 418 3.63 2.04 27.54
C ARG A 418 3.60 0.51 27.60
N PHE A 419 4.06 -0.18 26.57
CA PHE A 419 3.86 -1.61 26.39
C PHE A 419 5.15 -2.37 26.13
N ALA A 420 5.33 -3.49 26.83
CA ALA A 420 6.55 -4.29 26.75
C ALA A 420 6.74 -4.99 25.39
N ASP A 421 5.65 -5.32 24.69
CA ASP A 421 5.65 -5.95 23.38
C ASP A 421 5.76 -4.95 22.22
N GLY A 422 5.63 -3.64 22.49
CA GLY A 422 5.81 -2.56 21.54
C GLY A 422 4.57 -2.22 20.70
N HIS A 423 3.38 -2.74 21.03
CA HIS A 423 2.14 -2.25 20.39
C HIS A 423 1.90 -0.78 20.74
N THR A 424 1.05 -0.11 19.97
CA THR A 424 0.92 1.34 20.02
C THR A 424 -0.28 1.78 20.86
N TYR A 425 -1.45 1.19 20.62
CA TYR A 425 -2.72 1.75 21.08
C TYR A 425 -3.25 1.06 22.34
N ILE A 426 -3.65 1.85 23.34
CA ILE A 426 -4.25 1.31 24.57
C ILE A 426 -5.70 0.85 24.38
N GLY A 427 -6.41 1.42 23.41
CA GLY A 427 -7.81 1.09 23.15
C GLY A 427 -8.47 2.01 22.13
N ASP A 428 -9.77 1.80 21.93
CA ASP A 428 -10.53 2.35 20.80
C ASP A 428 -10.69 3.89 20.84
N LEU A 429 -10.53 4.52 22.02
CA LEU A 429 -10.52 5.99 22.12
C LEU A 429 -9.29 6.63 21.45
N GLU A 430 -8.16 5.91 21.39
CA GLU A 430 -6.99 6.37 20.66
C GLU A 430 -7.09 6.03 19.18
N ASN A 431 -7.49 4.80 18.86
CA ASN A 431 -7.74 4.36 17.50
C ASN A 431 -8.69 3.16 17.51
N SER A 432 -9.91 3.27 17.00
CA SER A 432 -10.91 2.19 16.94
C SER A 432 -10.75 1.27 15.71
N TYR A 433 -9.84 1.58 14.79
CA TYR A 433 -9.63 0.78 13.59
C TYR A 433 -9.10 -0.63 13.92
N PRO A 434 -9.72 -1.71 13.45
CA PRO A 434 -9.29 -3.08 13.75
C PRO A 434 -7.88 -3.43 13.25
N GLY A 435 -7.36 -2.73 12.23
CA GLY A 435 -6.02 -2.91 11.66
C GLY A 435 -5.00 -1.87 12.13
N ARG A 436 -5.24 -1.22 13.27
CA ARG A 436 -4.45 -0.07 13.75
C ARG A 436 -2.96 -0.35 13.92
N GLU A 437 -2.56 -1.54 14.34
CA GLU A 437 -1.14 -1.88 14.54
C GLU A 437 -0.45 -2.22 13.21
N GLU A 438 -1.18 -2.83 12.28
CA GLU A 438 -0.71 -3.07 10.91
C GLU A 438 -0.53 -1.76 10.15
N ALA A 439 -1.36 -0.76 10.41
CA ALA A 439 -1.21 0.59 9.87
C ALA A 439 0.05 1.30 10.39
N ILE A 440 0.43 1.08 11.66
CA ILE A 440 1.71 1.57 12.21
C ILE A 440 2.87 0.95 11.45
N ALA A 441 2.86 -0.38 11.26
CA ALA A 441 3.93 -1.07 10.56
C ALA A 441 4.10 -0.55 9.12
N SER A 442 3.00 -0.32 8.39
CA SER A 442 3.10 0.18 7.03
C SER A 442 3.53 1.64 6.95
N ARG A 443 2.94 2.54 7.74
CA ARG A 443 3.25 3.97 7.70
C ARG A 443 4.65 4.28 8.24
N MET A 444 5.09 3.61 9.30
CA MET A 444 6.46 3.77 9.81
C MET A 444 7.49 3.10 8.89
N GLY A 445 7.09 2.01 8.20
CA GLY A 445 7.84 1.46 7.08
C GLY A 445 8.05 2.49 5.97
N SER A 446 6.97 3.10 5.47
CA SER A 446 7.02 4.15 4.45
C SER A 446 7.81 5.38 4.90
N ALA A 447 7.63 5.83 6.14
CA ALA A 447 8.35 6.96 6.70
C ALA A 447 9.87 6.70 6.78
N TRP A 448 10.26 5.51 7.25
CA TRP A 448 11.66 5.11 7.27
C TRP A 448 12.23 5.01 5.85
N MET A 449 11.50 4.36 4.95
CA MET A 449 11.91 4.19 3.56
C MET A 449 12.08 5.54 2.85
N THR A 450 11.20 6.51 3.14
CA THR A 450 11.27 7.90 2.64
C THR A 450 12.57 8.59 3.09
N ILE A 451 12.86 8.57 4.40
CA ILE A 451 14.09 9.17 4.94
C ILE A 451 15.33 8.46 4.39
N TRP A 452 15.31 7.13 4.38
CA TRP A 452 16.43 6.32 3.92
C TRP A 452 16.70 6.54 2.43
N LEU A 453 15.69 6.43 1.57
CA LEU A 453 15.85 6.63 0.13
C LEU A 453 16.28 8.05 -0.19
N GLN A 454 15.73 9.10 0.43
CA GLN A 454 16.19 10.46 0.14
C GLN A 454 17.69 10.64 0.42
N GLN A 455 18.21 9.97 1.45
CA GLN A 455 19.64 9.96 1.72
C GLN A 455 20.41 9.20 0.63
N GLN A 456 19.90 8.05 0.19
CA GLN A 456 20.53 7.22 -0.85
C GLN A 456 20.48 7.84 -2.25
N VAL A 457 19.29 8.20 -2.70
CA VAL A 457 18.93 8.64 -4.05
C VAL A 457 17.88 9.74 -3.91
N PRO A 458 18.28 11.02 -3.94
CA PRO A 458 17.33 12.12 -3.89
C PRO A 458 16.28 12.01 -4.99
N VAL A 459 15.02 12.32 -4.64
CA VAL A 459 13.91 12.27 -5.60
C VAL A 459 14.11 13.24 -6.75
N VAL A 460 13.67 12.82 -7.94
CA VAL A 460 13.58 13.67 -9.13
C VAL A 460 12.19 13.48 -9.71
N PHE A 461 11.39 14.54 -9.68
CA PHE A 461 10.09 14.57 -10.34
C PHE A 461 10.24 14.95 -11.81
N GLU A 462 9.45 14.33 -12.67
CA GLU A 462 9.51 14.52 -14.11
C GLU A 462 8.12 14.75 -14.70
N ASN A 463 7.99 15.80 -15.50
CA ASN A 463 6.73 16.18 -16.14
C ASN A 463 6.71 15.91 -17.66
N LYS A 464 7.50 14.94 -18.12
CA LYS A 464 7.50 14.55 -19.54
C LYS A 464 6.16 13.91 -19.92
N PRO A 465 5.68 14.08 -21.18
CA PRO A 465 4.55 13.32 -21.68
C PRO A 465 4.72 11.82 -21.44
N LEU A 466 3.66 11.14 -20.95
CA LEU A 466 3.70 9.68 -20.77
C LEU A 466 3.87 8.94 -22.10
N TYR A 467 3.44 9.57 -23.18
CA TYR A 467 3.63 9.12 -24.55
C TYR A 467 4.49 10.16 -25.27
N GLY A 468 5.75 9.82 -25.48
CA GLY A 468 6.65 10.51 -26.40
C GLY A 468 7.25 9.46 -27.33
N ASP A 469 7.35 9.79 -28.61
CA ASP A 469 7.83 8.90 -29.68
C ASP A 469 9.04 8.09 -29.21
N ARG A 470 8.84 6.79 -28.99
CA ARG A 470 9.95 5.85 -29.13
C ARG A 470 10.27 5.86 -30.63
N LYS A 471 11.15 6.77 -31.04
CA LYS A 471 11.83 6.66 -32.32
C LYS A 471 12.60 5.36 -32.40
#